data_AF-A0ABD6D6V4-F1
#
_entry.id   AF-A0ABD6D6V4-F1
#
_cell.length_a   1.000
_cell.length_b   1.000
_cell.length_c   1.000
_cell.angle_alpha   90.00
_cell.angle_beta   90.00
_cell.angle_gamma   90.00
#
_symmetry.space_group_name_H-M   'P 1'
#
loop_
_entity.id
_entity.type
_entity.pdbx_description
1 polymer ?
#
loop_
_entity_poly.entity_id
_entity_poly.type
_entity_poly.pdbx_seq_one_letter_code
_entity_poly.pdbx_strand_id
1 'polypeptide(L)' 'MERSTRVLLTVVIMALGAAGLLALTVYPFQYGLGESLILVGALVGALLFQTVLDDTSF' A
#
# COMPACT_ATOMS: atom_id res chain seq x y z
N MET A 1 10.60 -10.11 -12.53
CA MET A 1 11.26 -8.82 -12.17
C MET A 1 12.60 -9.07 -11.45
N GLU A 2 13.57 -8.15 -11.50
CA GLU A 2 14.80 -8.26 -10.69
C GLU A 2 14.49 -8.15 -9.19
N ARG A 3 15.23 -8.89 -8.34
CA ARG A 3 15.00 -8.95 -6.89
C ARG A 3 15.09 -7.57 -6.23
N SER A 4 16.04 -6.74 -6.66
CA SER A 4 16.24 -5.38 -6.13
C SER A 4 15.03 -4.49 -6.41
N THR A 5 14.49 -4.55 -7.63
CA THR A 5 13.30 -3.81 -8.03
C THR A 5 12.06 -4.25 -7.26
N ARG A 6 11.89 -5.56 -7.04
CA ARG A 6 10.80 -6.09 -6.20
C ARG A 6 10.84 -5.53 -4.79
N VAL A 7 12.01 -5.59 -4.15
CA VAL A 7 12.18 -5.09 -2.78
C VAL A 7 11.91 -3.58 -2.72
N LEU A 8 12.41 -2.81 -3.69
CA LEU A 8 12.15 -1.38 -3.77
C LEU A 8 10.64 -1.09 -3.88
N LEU A 9 9.93 -1.77 -4.77
CA LEU A 9 8.48 -1.57 -4.94
C LEU A 9 7.70 -1.94 -3.69
N THR A 10 8.01 -3.07 -3.04
CA THR A 10 7.36 -3.44 -1.78
C THR A 10 7.59 -2.38 -0.70
N VAL A 11 8.81 -1.86 -0.57
CA VAL A 11 9.12 -0.81 0.42
C VAL A 11 8.35 0.47 0.11
N VAL A 12 8.29 0.88 -1.15
CA VAL A 12 7.54 2.08 -1.58
C VAL A 12 6.05 1.92 -1.30
N ILE A 13 5.45 0.77 -1.62
CA ILE A 13 4.04 0.48 -1.36
C ILE A 13 3.73 0.57 0.13
N MET A 14 4.59 0.00 0.98
CA MET A 14 4.42 0.06 2.44
C MET A 14 4.57 1.49 2.98
N ALA A 15 5.54 2.26 2.48
CA ALA A 15 5.73 3.65 2.87
C ALA A 15 4.53 4.53 2.48
N LEU A 16 4.00 4.36 1.27
CA LEU A 16 2.79 5.05 0.80
C LEU A 16 1.56 4.64 1.60
N GLY A 17 1.44 3.36 1.98
CA GLY A 17 0.39 2.90 2.87
C GLY A 17 0.44 3.59 4.24
N ALA A 18 1.62 3.63 4.87
CA ALA A 18 1.81 4.32 6.14
C ALA A 18 1.49 5.82 6.04
N ALA A 19 1.96 6.48 4.97
CA ALA A 19 1.66 7.88 4.70
C ALA A 19 0.17 8.12 4.47
N GLY A 20 -0.51 7.23 3.74
CA GLY A 20 -1.96 7.30 3.49
C GLY A 20 -2.77 7.12 4.77
N LEU A 21 -2.35 6.19 5.65
CA LEU A 21 -3.01 5.99 6.95
C LEU A 21 -2.88 7.23 7.84
N LEU A 22 -1.70 7.82 7.90
CA LEU A 22 -1.47 9.10 8.57
C LEU A 22 -2.31 10.22 7.95
N ALA A 23 -2.34 10.33 6.63
CA ALA A 23 -3.11 11.36 5.94
C ALA A 23 -4.61 11.27 6.24
N LEU A 24 -5.18 10.06 6.25
CA LEU A 24 -6.60 9.87 6.52
C LEU A 24 -6.97 10.10 8.00
N THR A 25 -6.06 9.79 8.92
CA THR A 25 -6.29 9.94 10.37
C THR A 25 -6.03 11.35 10.90
N VAL A 26 -5.30 12.18 10.14
CA VAL A 26 -4.98 13.57 10.50
C VAL A 26 -5.88 14.55 9.72
N TYR A 27 -5.95 15.80 10.18
CA TYR A 27 -6.61 16.89 9.46
C TYR A 27 -6.07 16.99 8.02
N PRO A 28 -6.92 17.13 6.98
CA PRO A 28 -8.34 17.53 7.03
C PRO A 28 -9.35 16.36 7.03
N PHE A 29 -8.91 15.12 6.87
CA PHE A 29 -9.81 14.00 6.61
C PHE A 29 -10.44 13.44 7.89
N GLN A 30 -9.65 13.27 8.95
CA GLN A 30 -10.10 12.84 10.28
C GLN A 30 -10.97 11.57 10.29
N TYR A 31 -10.69 10.62 9.40
CA TYR A 31 -11.41 9.34 9.35
C TYR A 31 -11.15 8.51 10.61
N GLY A 32 -12.10 7.63 10.95
CA GLY A 32 -11.88 6.65 12.00
C GLY A 32 -10.70 5.75 11.66
N LEU A 33 -9.97 5.28 12.68
CA LEU A 33 -8.82 4.38 12.50
C LEU A 33 -9.23 3.10 11.73
N GLY A 34 -10.42 2.57 12.02
CA GLY A 34 -10.98 1.41 11.31
C GLY A 34 -11.26 1.66 9.83
N GLU A 35 -11.91 2.79 9.49
CA GLU A 35 -12.20 3.17 8.11
C GLU A 35 -10.91 3.40 7.31
N SER A 36 -9.96 4.11 7.93
CA SER A 36 -8.65 4.40 7.34
C SER A 36 -7.86 3.11 7.09
N LEU A 37 -7.88 2.16 8.04
CA LEU A 37 -7.25 0.85 7.87
C LEU A 37 -7.88 0.03 6.75
N ILE A 38 -9.21 0.06 6.61
CA ILE A 38 -9.89 -0.66 5.54
C ILE A 38 -9.50 -0.07 4.18
N LEU A 39 -9.55 1.26 4.03
CA LEU A 39 -9.22 1.93 2.78
C LEU A 39 -7.75 1.73 2.38
N VAL A 40 -6.83 2.00 3.30
CA VAL A 40 -5.38 1.86 3.06
C VAL A 40 -5.00 0.40 2.92
N GLY A 41 -5.55 -0.48 3.75
CA GLY A 41 -5.29 -1.92 3.70
C GLY A 41 -5.75 -2.54 2.39
N ALA A 42 -6.93 -2.17 1.88
CA ALA A 42 -7.41 -2.60 0.58
C ALA A 42 -6.50 -2.11 -0.56
N LEU A 43 -6.09 -0.85 -0.53
CA LEU A 43 -5.17 -0.28 -1.53
C LEU A 43 -3.80 -0.97 -1.51
N VAL A 44 -3.17 -1.06 -0.35
CA VAL A 44 -1.87 -1.72 -0.16
C VAL A 44 -1.95 -3.19 -0.56
N GLY A 45 -2.99 -3.89 -0.12
CA GLY A 45 -3.23 -5.28 -0.49
C GLY A 45 -3.37 -5.48 -2.00
N ALA A 46 -4.13 -4.61 -2.68
CA ALA A 46 -4.27 -4.65 -4.14
C ALA A 46 -2.95 -4.40 -4.87
N LEU A 47 -2.14 -3.43 -4.43
CA LEU A 47 -0.84 -3.13 -5.02
C LEU A 47 0.17 -4.26 -4.82
N LEU A 48 0.21 -4.85 -3.62
CA LEU A 48 1.05 -6.02 -3.35
C LEU A 48 0.60 -7.23 -4.18
N PHE A 49 -0.71 -7.42 -4.33
CA PHE A 49 -1.27 -8.48 -5.16
C PHE A 49 -0.89 -8.31 -6.63
N GLN A 50 -0.99 -7.09 -7.19
CA GLN A 50 -0.51 -6.81 -8.55
C GLN A 50 0.98 -7.06 -8.69
N THR A 51 1.79 -6.64 -7.72
CA THR A 51 3.24 -6.88 -7.72
C THR A 51 3.55 -8.39 -7.81
N VAL A 52 2.77 -9.22 -7.12
CA VAL A 52 2.90 -10.68 -7.19
C VAL A 52 2.42 -11.22 -8.54
N LEU A 53 1.29 -10.72 -9.07
CA LEU A 53 0.78 -11.11 -10.37
C LEU A 53 1.78 -10.83 -11.50
N ASP A 54 2.39 -9.65 -11.50
CA ASP A 54 3.41 -9.23 -12.48
C ASP A 54 4.67 -10.13 -12.42
N ASP A 55 4.93 -10.76 -11.29
CA ASP A 55 6.01 -11.74 -11.16
C ASP A 55 5.63 -13.14 -11.67
N THR A 56 4.34 -13.42 -11.85
CA THR A 56 3.82 -14.72 -12.33
C THR A 56 3.35 -14.71 -13.77
N SER A 57 3.21 -13.55 -14.41
CA SER A 57 2.88 -13.45 -15.83
C SER A 57 4.04 -13.99 -16.68
N PHE A 58 3.80 -15.13 -17.34
CA PHE A 58 4.68 -15.79 -18.30
C PHE A 58 4.78 -15.03 -19.62
#